data_AF-A0A834INY9-F1
#
_entry.id   AF-A0A834INY9-F1
#
_cell.length_a   1.000
_cell.length_b   1.000
_cell.length_c   1.000
_cell.angle_alpha   90.00
_cell.angle_beta   90.00
_cell.angle_gamma   90.00
#
_symmetry.space_group_name_H-M   'P 1'
#
loop_
_entity.id
_entity.type
_entity.pdbx_description
1 polymer ?
#
loop_
_entity_poly.entity_id
_entity_poly.type
_entity_poly.pdbx_seq_one_letter_code
_entity_poly.pdbx_strand_id
1 'polypeptide(L)'
;MAAFIKSLFLYLVLILITVELVCGDGAEKAKALLVKKHLKRLKKMDGGVRLVGGRLEYEGNVEILHNGTWGSVCDDEWDISEAKVICKQLGYDPEDAQPTTNSFFGIAKRKFWLDNVMCNGDEDELQHCRYESWGQNDCSYSEAAGVKCLEHNNTEIIETKKIVKMLPVKSKRLRLKGGRLPTEGRVEIKNDEGQWDVVCGEGWSLREALVVCRSLNLGYANDAVQTTFFGGKLGKLSKAGVTCRGNESSFSECLYDAELTGTCRGSEVAGVSCTKLLADLVIDSNELIASSYLEDKAMFFLQCAMEENCVASTAYEIQKENNAWHLETRRLLRFTARIFNGGTADFRPSIPKHLWEWHMCHMHYHSMEVFATFDIFDHNNKRVAEGHKASFCLEDNQCIPGVEPKYACANYGDQGISVNCSDIYKHTVDCQWVDISDLEPGNYKMKVTVNPEYKVAEMNYENNAAVCDFIYEETRGIIQNCYLTGP
;
A
#
# COMPACT_ATOMS: atom_id res chain seq x y z
N MET A 1 -71.00 35.15 4.06
CA MET A 1 -69.95 34.36 3.37
C MET A 1 -68.73 35.19 2.95
N ALA A 2 -68.86 36.48 2.61
CA ALA A 2 -67.72 37.34 2.21
C ALA A 2 -66.78 37.81 3.35
N ALA A 3 -67.24 37.88 4.60
CA ALA A 3 -66.41 38.31 5.74
C ALA A 3 -65.45 37.20 6.25
N PHE A 4 -65.86 35.94 6.14
CA PHE A 4 -65.06 34.78 6.58
C PHE A 4 -63.87 34.52 5.65
N ILE A 5 -64.05 34.73 4.34
CA ILE A 5 -63.01 34.54 3.33
C ILE A 5 -61.92 35.64 3.45
N LYS A 6 -62.30 36.88 3.76
CA LYS A 6 -61.33 37.97 3.99
C LYS A 6 -60.46 37.74 5.23
N SER A 7 -61.03 37.18 6.31
CA SER A 7 -60.27 36.86 7.52
C SER A 7 -59.31 35.68 7.33
N LEU A 8 -59.70 34.67 6.52
CA LEU A 8 -58.85 33.53 6.22
C LEU A 8 -57.69 33.91 5.29
N PHE A 9 -57.92 34.82 4.34
CA PHE A 9 -56.89 35.33 3.43
C PHE A 9 -55.87 36.22 4.15
N LEU A 10 -56.32 37.09 5.08
CA LEU A 10 -55.41 37.87 5.90
C LEU A 10 -54.54 36.99 6.81
N TYR A 11 -55.12 35.91 7.35
CA TYR A 11 -54.41 34.95 8.19
C TYR A 11 -53.41 34.10 7.38
N LEU A 12 -53.76 33.71 6.14
CA LEU A 12 -52.85 33.01 5.25
C LEU A 12 -51.68 33.89 4.78
N VAL A 13 -51.94 35.17 4.51
CA VAL A 13 -50.91 36.16 4.15
C VAL A 13 -50.02 36.48 5.34
N LEU A 14 -50.57 36.59 6.57
CA LEU A 14 -49.73 36.72 7.77
C LEU A 14 -48.86 35.48 7.99
N ILE A 15 -49.40 34.27 7.77
CA ILE A 15 -48.63 33.02 7.88
C ILE A 15 -47.52 32.98 6.82
N LEU A 16 -47.81 33.32 5.56
CA LEU A 16 -46.82 33.39 4.49
C LEU A 16 -45.71 34.42 4.77
N ILE A 17 -46.06 35.61 5.30
CA ILE A 17 -45.08 36.63 5.70
C ILE A 17 -44.26 36.16 6.90
N THR A 18 -44.84 35.42 7.86
CA THR A 18 -44.07 34.83 8.98
C THR A 18 -43.21 33.65 8.56
N VAL A 19 -43.56 32.94 7.48
CA VAL A 19 -42.78 31.82 6.92
C VAL A 19 -41.61 32.34 6.07
N GLU A 20 -41.78 33.46 5.35
CA GLU A 20 -40.69 34.12 4.60
C GLU A 20 -39.66 34.83 5.51
N LEU A 21 -40.00 35.14 6.76
CA LEU A 21 -39.09 35.81 7.71
C LEU A 21 -38.30 34.85 8.63
N VAL A 22 -38.50 33.53 8.54
CA VAL A 22 -37.80 32.55 9.41
C VAL A 22 -36.91 31.56 8.65
N CYS A 23 -36.96 31.51 7.32
CA CYS A 23 -36.08 30.65 6.53
C CYS A 23 -35.37 31.47 5.45
N GLY A 24 -34.10 31.84 5.65
CA GLY A 24 -33.35 32.43 4.53
C GLY A 24 -31.95 33.00 4.74
N ASP A 25 -31.33 32.94 5.93
CA ASP A 25 -29.94 33.48 6.05
C ASP A 25 -29.09 32.80 7.14
N GLY A 26 -29.70 32.29 8.22
CA GLY A 26 -28.97 31.62 9.30
C GLY A 26 -28.42 30.23 8.94
N ALA A 27 -29.17 29.44 8.18
CA ALA A 27 -28.77 28.07 7.81
C ALA A 27 -27.69 28.05 6.73
N GLU A 28 -27.74 28.96 5.76
CA GLU A 28 -26.68 29.12 4.76
C GLU A 28 -25.41 29.70 5.37
N LYS A 29 -25.51 30.69 6.27
CA LYS A 29 -24.34 31.19 7.03
C LYS A 29 -23.76 30.10 7.94
N ALA A 30 -24.58 29.28 8.58
CA ALA A 30 -24.10 28.17 9.40
C ALA A 30 -23.43 27.08 8.56
N LYS A 31 -23.98 26.72 7.40
CA LYS A 31 -23.35 25.80 6.43
C LYS A 31 -22.06 26.38 5.88
N ALA A 32 -22.06 27.65 5.46
CA ALA A 32 -20.86 28.34 4.98
C ALA A 32 -19.79 28.41 6.06
N LEU A 33 -20.14 28.59 7.34
CA LEU A 33 -19.19 28.65 8.46
C LEU A 33 -18.69 27.25 8.86
N LEU A 34 -19.51 26.20 8.71
CA LEU A 34 -19.11 24.79 8.83
C LEU A 34 -18.17 24.38 7.69
N VAL A 35 -18.48 24.75 6.45
CA VAL A 35 -17.62 24.56 5.28
C VAL A 35 -16.33 25.35 5.45
N LYS A 36 -16.38 26.60 5.91
CA LYS A 36 -15.18 27.42 6.17
C LYS A 36 -14.35 26.86 7.31
N LYS A 37 -14.96 26.23 8.34
CA LYS A 37 -14.29 25.54 9.44
C LYS A 37 -13.71 24.19 9.01
N HIS A 38 -14.38 23.47 8.11
CA HIS A 38 -13.91 22.23 7.50
C HIS A 38 -12.77 22.48 6.51
N LEU A 39 -12.88 23.52 5.67
CA LEU A 39 -11.81 24.05 4.81
C LEU A 39 -10.63 24.59 5.65
N LYS A 40 -10.87 25.24 6.80
CA LYS A 40 -9.79 25.62 7.74
C LYS A 40 -9.11 24.40 8.38
N ARG A 41 -9.79 23.25 8.46
CA ARG A 41 -9.26 21.98 8.97
C ARG A 41 -8.49 21.22 7.89
N LEU A 42 -8.93 21.30 6.63
CA LEU A 42 -8.19 20.85 5.44
C LEU A 42 -6.94 21.70 5.18
N LYS A 43 -7.04 23.03 5.41
CA LYS A 43 -5.91 23.99 5.35
C LYS A 43 -4.85 23.84 6.44
N LYS A 44 -4.97 22.85 7.33
CA LYS A 44 -3.93 22.57 8.32
C LYS A 44 -2.82 21.65 7.78
N MET A 45 -2.89 21.25 6.50
CA MET A 45 -1.87 20.46 5.82
C MET A 45 -1.55 20.98 4.40
N ASP A 46 -2.11 22.13 4.00
CA ASP A 46 -1.78 22.77 2.72
C ASP A 46 -0.31 23.22 2.77
N GLY A 47 0.50 22.78 1.81
CA GLY A 47 1.95 22.94 1.82
C GLY A 47 2.72 21.84 2.57
N GLY A 48 2.04 20.80 3.07
CA GLY A 48 2.70 19.61 3.62
C GLY A 48 3.46 18.86 2.53
N VAL A 49 4.64 18.33 2.87
CA VAL A 49 5.54 17.65 1.93
C VAL A 49 5.75 16.19 2.34
N ARG A 50 5.96 15.31 1.37
CA ARG A 50 6.34 13.90 1.58
C ARG A 50 7.28 13.41 0.49
N LEU A 51 8.07 12.38 0.81
CA LEU A 51 8.97 11.72 -0.13
C LEU A 51 8.37 10.41 -0.64
N VAL A 52 8.47 10.16 -1.94
CA VAL A 52 7.95 8.94 -2.59
C VAL A 52 8.97 8.31 -3.53
N GLY A 53 8.95 6.98 -3.65
CA GLY A 53 9.82 6.25 -4.59
C GLY A 53 11.27 6.03 -4.13
N GLY A 54 11.70 6.66 -3.03
CA GLY A 54 12.99 6.38 -2.41
C GLY A 54 13.03 5.01 -1.73
N ARG A 55 14.23 4.44 -1.59
CA ARG A 55 14.44 3.16 -0.91
C ARG A 55 14.31 3.30 0.61
N LEU A 56 14.62 4.49 1.12
CA LEU A 56 14.66 4.82 2.55
C LEU A 56 13.77 6.03 2.82
N GLU A 57 13.36 6.20 4.09
CA GLU A 57 12.40 7.24 4.51
C GLU A 57 12.90 8.69 4.38
N TYR A 58 14.20 8.88 4.17
CA TYR A 58 14.86 10.18 4.04
C TYR A 58 15.26 10.53 2.60
N GLU A 59 14.82 9.74 1.62
CA GLU A 59 15.06 10.02 0.20
C GLU A 59 13.80 9.76 -0.64
N GLY A 60 13.66 10.44 -1.78
CA GLY A 60 12.54 10.25 -2.69
C GLY A 60 12.21 11.50 -3.51
N ASN A 61 11.30 11.35 -4.46
CA ASN A 61 10.68 12.47 -5.14
C ASN A 61 9.79 13.25 -4.17
N VAL A 62 9.78 14.57 -4.30
CA VAL A 62 8.99 15.45 -3.46
C VAL A 62 7.56 15.53 -4.00
N GLU A 63 6.60 15.19 -3.15
CA GLU A 63 5.19 15.55 -3.37
C GLU A 63 4.76 16.60 -2.34
N ILE A 64 3.96 17.56 -2.78
CA ILE A 64 3.36 18.60 -1.95
C ILE A 64 1.83 18.50 -1.96
N LEU A 65 1.22 18.76 -0.80
CA LEU A 65 -0.21 18.74 -0.62
C LEU A 65 -0.80 20.12 -0.92
N HIS A 66 -1.63 20.22 -1.96
CA HIS A 66 -2.37 21.44 -2.27
C HIS A 66 -3.85 21.17 -2.51
N ASN A 67 -4.72 21.98 -1.91
CA ASN A 67 -6.19 21.86 -2.02
C ASN A 67 -6.72 20.44 -1.70
N GLY A 68 -6.08 19.75 -0.75
CA GLY A 68 -6.48 18.41 -0.31
C GLY A 68 -6.02 17.26 -1.21
N THR A 69 -5.19 17.52 -2.22
CA THR A 69 -4.62 16.48 -3.09
C THR A 69 -3.10 16.62 -3.21
N TRP A 70 -2.39 15.49 -3.14
CA TRP A 70 -0.94 15.44 -3.36
C TRP A 70 -0.61 15.62 -4.84
N GLY A 71 0.52 16.28 -5.13
CA GLY A 71 1.07 16.42 -6.47
C GLY A 71 2.58 16.58 -6.43
N SER A 72 3.23 16.32 -7.56
CA SER A 72 4.69 16.34 -7.71
C SER A 72 5.22 17.77 -7.78
N VAL A 73 6.53 17.93 -7.57
CA VAL A 73 7.26 19.18 -7.77
C VAL A 73 8.18 19.01 -8.97
N CYS A 74 8.21 20.00 -9.86
CA CYS A 74 9.09 19.96 -11.03
C CYS A 74 10.54 20.24 -10.63
N ASP A 75 11.49 19.64 -11.35
CA ASP A 75 12.92 19.82 -11.15
C ASP A 75 13.56 20.99 -11.89
N ASP A 76 12.77 21.78 -12.62
CA ASP A 76 13.22 23.03 -13.21
C ASP A 76 13.57 24.05 -12.12
N GLU A 77 14.79 24.60 -12.22
CA GLU A 77 15.42 25.46 -11.22
C GLU A 77 15.55 24.80 -9.81
N TRP A 78 15.51 23.46 -9.73
CA TRP A 78 15.62 22.73 -8.47
C TRP A 78 17.08 22.54 -8.03
N ASP A 79 17.47 23.19 -6.94
CA ASP A 79 18.83 23.17 -6.43
C ASP A 79 18.92 22.81 -4.93
N ILE A 80 20.12 23.01 -4.38
CA ILE A 80 20.45 22.66 -3.00
C ILE A 80 19.60 23.45 -1.99
N SER A 81 19.15 24.64 -2.34
CA SER A 81 18.38 25.55 -1.49
C SER A 81 16.99 24.98 -1.23
N GLU A 82 16.32 24.47 -2.27
CA GLU A 82 15.02 23.80 -2.15
C GLU A 82 15.16 22.50 -1.35
N ALA A 83 16.23 21.75 -1.60
CA ALA A 83 16.51 20.53 -0.88
C ALA A 83 16.69 20.78 0.63
N LYS A 84 17.41 21.84 1.01
CA LYS A 84 17.57 22.26 2.42
C LYS A 84 16.23 22.56 3.07
N VAL A 85 15.37 23.31 2.39
CA VAL A 85 14.03 23.66 2.89
C VAL A 85 13.18 22.41 3.10
N ILE A 86 13.19 21.46 2.16
CA ILE A 86 12.44 20.20 2.29
C ILE A 86 12.95 19.35 3.45
N CYS A 87 14.26 19.14 3.54
CA CYS A 87 14.84 18.30 4.59
C CYS A 87 14.59 18.91 5.97
N LYS A 88 14.73 20.23 6.10
CA LYS A 88 14.35 20.97 7.31
C LYS A 88 12.85 20.85 7.63
N GLN A 89 11.98 21.00 6.63
CA GLN A 89 10.52 20.89 6.80
C GLN A 89 10.09 19.48 7.25
N LEU A 90 10.83 18.45 6.82
CA LEU A 90 10.62 17.05 7.24
C LEU A 90 11.31 16.70 8.57
N GLY A 91 12.09 17.62 9.17
CA GLY A 91 12.74 17.44 10.46
C GLY A 91 14.15 16.81 10.41
N TYR A 92 14.79 16.80 9.24
CA TYR A 92 16.17 16.38 9.03
C TYR A 92 17.16 17.56 9.11
N ASP A 93 18.46 17.26 9.18
CA ASP A 93 19.51 18.29 9.15
C ASP A 93 19.65 18.84 7.71
N PRO A 94 19.41 20.16 7.47
CA PRO A 94 19.54 20.73 6.14
C PRO A 94 20.99 20.65 5.60
N GLU A 95 22.01 20.52 6.45
CA GLU A 95 23.40 20.42 5.95
C GLU A 95 23.69 19.10 5.23
N ASP A 96 22.85 18.07 5.41
CA ASP A 96 22.96 16.79 4.73
C ASP A 96 22.09 16.68 3.46
N ALA A 97 21.38 17.76 3.10
CA ALA A 97 20.46 17.77 1.97
C ALA A 97 21.18 17.66 0.61
N GLN A 98 20.63 16.87 -0.31
CA GLN A 98 21.08 16.78 -1.69
C GLN A 98 19.87 16.79 -2.63
N PRO A 99 19.81 17.68 -3.64
CA PRO A 99 18.75 17.66 -4.63
C PRO A 99 18.94 16.49 -5.60
N THR A 100 17.83 15.95 -6.10
CA THR A 100 17.82 15.00 -7.22
C THR A 100 16.84 15.49 -8.28
N THR A 101 17.20 15.31 -9.54
CA THR A 101 16.40 15.71 -10.71
C THR A 101 16.21 14.53 -11.67
N ASN A 102 15.54 14.75 -12.79
CA ASN A 102 15.21 13.80 -13.84
C ASN A 102 14.47 12.57 -13.31
N SER A 103 13.55 12.77 -12.35
CA SER A 103 12.76 11.67 -11.77
C SER A 103 13.62 10.54 -11.21
N PHE A 104 14.69 10.90 -10.49
CA PHE A 104 15.68 9.96 -9.96
C PHE A 104 15.07 8.78 -9.18
N PHE A 105 13.98 9.01 -8.44
CA PHE A 105 13.27 7.97 -7.66
C PHE A 105 12.05 7.37 -8.37
N GLY A 106 12.01 7.48 -9.69
CA GLY A 106 10.90 7.06 -10.55
C GLY A 106 10.12 8.26 -11.10
N ILE A 107 9.38 8.05 -12.18
CA ILE A 107 8.61 9.12 -12.84
C ILE A 107 7.56 9.74 -11.92
N ALA A 108 7.23 11.02 -12.13
CA ALA A 108 6.13 11.69 -11.45
C ALA A 108 4.82 10.92 -11.70
N LYS A 109 4.18 10.45 -10.62
CA LYS A 109 2.90 9.71 -10.72
C LYS A 109 1.68 10.62 -10.62
N ARG A 110 1.89 11.88 -10.21
CA ARG A 110 0.84 12.86 -9.98
C ARG A 110 1.09 14.09 -10.83
N LYS A 111 0.10 14.98 -10.93
CA LYS A 111 0.28 16.28 -11.59
C LYS A 111 1.30 17.12 -10.80
N PHE A 112 2.03 17.98 -11.51
CA PHE A 112 2.91 18.94 -10.87
C PHE A 112 2.09 20.06 -10.24
N TRP A 113 2.35 20.32 -8.97
CA TRP A 113 1.75 21.43 -8.24
C TRP A 113 2.63 22.67 -8.24
N LEU A 114 3.93 22.46 -8.27
CA LEU A 114 4.94 23.51 -8.23
C LEU A 114 5.93 23.30 -9.36
N ASP A 115 6.41 24.43 -9.87
CA ASP A 115 7.41 24.54 -10.93
C ASP A 115 8.22 25.83 -10.74
N ASN A 116 9.44 25.84 -11.27
CA ASN A 116 10.43 26.91 -11.14
C ASN A 116 10.58 27.37 -9.68
N VAL A 117 10.77 26.39 -8.79
CA VAL A 117 10.83 26.64 -7.34
C VAL A 117 12.20 27.20 -6.99
N MET A 118 12.21 28.43 -6.47
CA MET A 118 13.39 29.17 -6.04
C MET A 118 13.23 29.57 -4.58
N CYS A 119 13.95 28.88 -3.71
CA CYS A 119 14.13 29.12 -2.29
C CYS A 119 15.43 29.90 -2.05
N ASN A 120 15.51 30.63 -0.95
CA ASN A 120 16.76 31.20 -0.45
C ASN A 120 17.52 30.21 0.45
N GLY A 121 16.86 29.15 0.91
CA GLY A 121 17.40 28.09 1.77
C GLY A 121 17.08 28.26 3.26
N ASP A 122 16.56 29.43 3.66
CA ASP A 122 16.22 29.76 5.05
C ASP A 122 14.72 29.59 5.35
N GLU A 123 13.89 29.37 4.31
CA GLU A 123 12.46 29.15 4.46
C GLU A 123 12.14 27.94 5.37
N ASP A 124 10.99 27.99 6.05
CA ASP A 124 10.54 26.91 6.92
C ASP A 124 9.67 25.87 6.18
N GLU A 125 9.09 26.26 5.04
CA GLU A 125 8.20 25.40 4.24
C GLU A 125 8.39 25.70 2.75
N LEU A 126 8.30 24.68 1.90
CA LEU A 126 8.49 24.81 0.44
C LEU A 126 7.49 25.81 -0.18
N GLN A 127 6.27 25.88 0.34
CA GLN A 127 5.23 26.80 -0.15
C GLN A 127 5.54 28.30 0.12
N HIS A 128 6.56 28.60 0.92
CA HIS A 128 7.02 29.97 1.17
C HIS A 128 8.15 30.38 0.22
N CYS A 129 8.71 29.45 -0.53
CA CYS A 129 9.63 29.76 -1.61
C CYS A 129 8.90 30.47 -2.76
N ARG A 130 9.67 31.05 -3.68
CA ARG A 130 9.11 31.56 -4.93
C ARG A 130 8.90 30.37 -5.87
N TYR A 131 7.77 30.32 -6.55
CA TYR A 131 7.47 29.31 -7.57
C TYR A 131 6.46 29.92 -8.55
N GLU A 132 6.10 29.18 -9.61
CA GLU A 132 5.00 29.56 -10.50
C GLU A 132 3.64 29.59 -9.78
N SER A 133 2.54 29.89 -10.47
CA SER A 133 1.23 29.72 -9.82
C SER A 133 0.95 28.24 -9.59
N TRP A 134 0.21 27.89 -8.52
CA TRP A 134 -0.17 26.50 -8.24
C TRP A 134 -0.75 25.78 -9.47
N GLY A 135 -0.13 24.65 -9.83
CA GLY A 135 -0.55 23.82 -10.96
C GLY A 135 -0.24 24.40 -12.33
N GLN A 136 0.49 25.51 -12.41
CA GLN A 136 1.09 26.03 -13.63
C GLN A 136 2.51 25.44 -13.75
N ASN A 137 2.75 24.72 -14.84
CA ASN A 137 4.02 24.08 -15.17
C ASN A 137 4.02 23.69 -16.65
N ASP A 138 5.19 23.53 -17.24
CA ASP A 138 5.39 22.90 -18.56
C ASP A 138 6.15 21.56 -18.47
N CYS A 139 6.32 21.04 -17.25
CA CYS A 139 7.09 19.83 -16.96
C CYS A 139 6.39 18.52 -17.34
N SER A 140 7.21 17.61 -17.85
CA SER A 140 6.89 16.23 -18.19
C SER A 140 7.06 15.29 -16.99
N TYR A 141 6.55 14.06 -17.11
CA TYR A 141 6.64 13.07 -16.03
C TYR A 141 8.07 12.65 -15.66
N SER A 142 9.04 12.89 -16.54
CA SER A 142 10.46 12.66 -16.29
C SER A 142 11.13 13.79 -15.49
N GLU A 143 10.44 14.88 -15.18
CA GLU A 143 11.00 16.08 -14.54
C GLU A 143 10.57 16.20 -13.07
N ALA A 144 10.45 15.07 -12.36
CA ALA A 144 10.16 15.07 -10.93
C ALA A 144 11.40 15.46 -10.10
N ALA A 145 11.23 16.51 -9.30
CA ALA A 145 12.16 16.89 -8.25
C ALA A 145 12.15 15.90 -7.09
N GLY A 146 13.32 15.65 -6.53
CA GLY A 146 13.51 14.83 -5.35
C GLY A 146 14.62 15.35 -4.45
N VAL A 147 14.76 14.71 -3.29
CA VAL A 147 15.81 15.02 -2.32
C VAL A 147 16.36 13.76 -1.67
N LYS A 148 17.57 13.88 -1.13
CA LYS A 148 18.15 13.00 -0.12
C LYS A 148 18.50 13.86 1.09
N CYS A 149 17.94 13.55 2.26
CA CYS A 149 18.10 14.35 3.46
C CYS A 149 19.17 13.83 4.42
N LEU A 150 19.83 12.74 4.07
CA LEU A 150 20.99 12.22 4.79
C LEU A 150 22.04 11.77 3.77
N GLU A 151 23.28 12.21 3.96
CA GLU A 151 24.40 11.73 3.17
C GLU A 151 24.65 10.26 3.50
N HIS A 152 24.37 9.37 2.55
CA HIS A 152 24.90 8.02 2.61
C HIS A 152 26.41 8.17 2.44
N ASN A 153 27.18 8.18 3.55
CA ASN A 153 28.63 8.11 3.51
C ASN A 153 29.04 7.07 2.46
N ASN A 154 29.55 7.57 1.34
CA ASN A 154 29.93 6.82 0.16
C ASN A 154 31.10 5.92 0.54
N THR A 155 30.77 4.71 0.97
CA THR A 155 31.56 3.58 0.52
C THR A 155 30.98 3.22 -0.83
N GLU A 156 31.74 3.55 -1.88
CA GLU A 156 31.46 3.24 -3.27
C GLU A 156 30.80 1.85 -3.39
N ILE A 157 29.51 1.81 -3.70
CA ILE A 157 28.91 0.63 -4.32
C ILE A 157 29.22 0.76 -5.80
N ILE A 158 30.47 0.45 -6.13
CA ILE A 158 30.75 -0.20 -7.40
C ILE A 158 29.81 -1.40 -7.41
N GLU A 159 28.91 -1.49 -8.39
CA GLU A 159 28.27 -2.75 -8.78
C GLU A 159 29.30 -3.75 -9.33
N THR A 160 30.43 -3.91 -8.64
CA THR A 160 30.83 -5.25 -8.32
C THR A 160 29.64 -5.83 -7.58
N LYS A 161 29.09 -6.93 -8.08
CA LYS A 161 28.46 -7.90 -7.20
C LYS A 161 29.46 -8.11 -6.06
N LYS A 162 29.35 -7.34 -4.97
CA LYS A 162 29.93 -7.72 -3.70
C LYS A 162 29.29 -9.07 -3.49
N ILE A 163 30.10 -10.11 -3.58
CA ILE A 163 29.65 -11.46 -3.28
C ILE A 163 29.38 -11.39 -1.78
N VAL A 164 28.17 -10.97 -1.41
CA VAL A 164 27.71 -10.95 -0.04
C VAL A 164 27.93 -12.37 0.44
N LYS A 165 28.87 -12.54 1.37
CA LYS A 165 29.25 -13.87 1.83
C LYS A 165 28.18 -14.35 2.80
N MET A 166 27.07 -14.79 2.21
CA MET A 166 25.96 -15.39 2.90
C MET A 166 26.42 -16.72 3.47
N LEU A 167 26.50 -16.79 4.79
CA LEU A 167 26.88 -18.00 5.51
C LEU A 167 25.66 -18.57 6.22
N PRO A 168 25.55 -19.91 6.33
CA PRO A 168 24.50 -20.52 7.12
C PRO A 168 24.68 -20.14 8.60
N VAL A 169 23.58 -19.86 9.28
CA VAL A 169 23.58 -19.58 10.71
C VAL A 169 24.02 -20.84 11.46
N LYS A 170 25.30 -20.94 11.80
CA LYS A 170 25.78 -22.03 12.66
C LYS A 170 25.32 -21.78 14.09
N SER A 171 24.17 -22.34 14.45
CA SER A 171 23.65 -22.33 15.81
C SER A 171 23.41 -23.75 16.32
N LYS A 172 23.83 -24.00 17.56
CA LYS A 172 23.51 -25.25 18.27
C LYS A 172 22.15 -25.18 18.96
N ARG A 173 21.72 -23.98 19.39
CA ARG A 173 20.47 -23.78 20.16
C ARG A 173 19.91 -22.39 19.92
N LEU A 174 18.58 -22.33 19.84
CA LEU A 174 17.76 -21.13 19.69
C LEU A 174 16.87 -20.97 20.93
N ARG A 175 16.60 -19.74 21.39
CA ARG A 175 15.61 -19.46 22.44
C ARG A 175 14.98 -18.07 22.32
N LEU A 176 13.81 -17.89 22.95
CA LEU A 176 13.18 -16.59 23.15
C LEU A 176 13.38 -16.09 24.58
N LYS A 177 13.61 -14.79 24.74
CA LYS A 177 13.72 -14.13 26.05
C LYS A 177 13.09 -12.73 26.06
N GLY A 178 12.66 -12.28 27.24
CA GLY A 178 12.12 -10.93 27.45
C GLY A 178 10.62 -10.77 27.17
N GLY A 179 9.96 -11.77 26.57
CA GLY A 179 8.51 -11.81 26.41
C GLY A 179 7.76 -12.01 27.72
N ARG A 180 6.50 -11.57 27.77
CA ARG A 180 5.58 -11.88 28.88
C ARG A 180 5.05 -13.31 28.76
N LEU A 181 4.89 -13.78 27.53
CA LEU A 181 4.50 -15.15 27.20
C LEU A 181 5.71 -16.00 26.79
N PRO A 182 5.65 -17.34 26.97
CA PRO A 182 6.68 -18.25 26.45
C PRO A 182 6.78 -18.28 24.93
N THR A 183 5.74 -17.80 24.23
CA THR A 183 5.61 -17.80 22.77
C THR A 183 6.15 -16.53 22.11
N GLU A 184 6.62 -15.55 22.89
CA GLU A 184 7.12 -14.28 22.36
C GLU A 184 8.46 -13.92 23.01
N GLY A 185 9.24 -13.09 22.32
CA GLY A 185 10.47 -12.53 22.86
C GLY A 185 11.51 -12.23 21.80
N ARG A 186 12.64 -11.67 22.25
CA ARG A 186 13.81 -11.49 21.39
C ARG A 186 14.44 -12.83 21.04
N VAL A 187 14.99 -12.92 19.84
CA VAL A 187 15.63 -14.12 19.33
C VAL A 187 17.08 -14.15 19.78
N GLU A 188 17.44 -15.18 20.57
CA GLU A 188 18.81 -15.42 20.99
C GLU A 188 19.33 -16.75 20.42
N ILE A 189 20.52 -16.70 19.81
CA ILE A 189 21.24 -17.86 19.29
C ILE A 189 22.46 -18.17 20.13
N LYS A 190 22.75 -19.46 20.30
CA LYS A 190 23.93 -19.92 21.03
C LYS A 190 25.10 -20.13 20.08
N ASN A 191 26.15 -19.35 20.26
CA ASN A 191 27.39 -19.45 19.49
C ASN A 191 28.22 -20.68 19.91
N ASP A 192 29.24 -21.02 19.11
CA ASP A 192 30.12 -22.17 19.35
C ASP A 192 30.89 -22.08 20.67
N GLU A 193 31.22 -20.86 21.11
CA GLU A 193 31.83 -20.55 22.40
C GLU A 193 30.86 -20.69 23.59
N GLY A 194 29.59 -20.97 23.32
CA GLY A 194 28.55 -21.19 24.31
C GLY A 194 27.89 -19.92 24.86
N GLN A 195 28.26 -18.74 24.34
CA GLN A 195 27.62 -17.46 24.64
C GLN A 195 26.29 -17.31 23.88
N TRP A 196 25.37 -16.55 24.46
CA TRP A 196 24.08 -16.22 23.85
C TRP A 196 24.18 -14.85 23.21
N ASP A 197 23.96 -14.80 21.90
CA ASP A 197 23.99 -13.57 21.12
C ASP A 197 22.61 -13.28 20.55
N VAL A 198 22.34 -11.98 20.39
CA VAL A 198 21.07 -11.45 19.91
C VAL A 198 21.14 -11.27 18.40
N VAL A 199 20.04 -11.53 17.70
CA VAL A 199 19.91 -11.31 16.26
C VAL A 199 19.51 -9.85 15.97
N CYS A 200 20.08 -9.27 14.93
CA CYS A 200 19.79 -7.90 14.48
C CYS A 200 18.35 -7.77 13.97
N GLY A 201 17.68 -6.65 14.25
CA GLY A 201 16.36 -6.35 13.67
C GLY A 201 16.39 -5.90 12.20
N GLU A 202 17.54 -5.48 11.69
CA GLU A 202 17.69 -4.98 10.31
C GLU A 202 17.42 -6.10 9.29
N GLY A 203 16.43 -5.90 8.42
CA GLY A 203 15.99 -6.88 7.43
C GLY A 203 15.15 -8.03 8.00
N TRP A 204 14.72 -7.96 9.26
CA TRP A 204 13.94 -9.00 9.91
C TRP A 204 12.46 -8.96 9.49
N SER A 205 11.97 -10.02 8.84
CA SER A 205 10.59 -10.09 8.36
C SER A 205 9.81 -11.26 8.98
N LEU A 206 8.53 -11.38 8.62
CA LEU A 206 7.69 -12.53 8.99
C LEU A 206 8.25 -13.87 8.48
N ARG A 207 9.05 -13.88 7.40
CA ARG A 207 9.68 -15.11 6.89
C ARG A 207 10.71 -15.67 7.86
N GLU A 208 11.60 -14.82 8.39
CA GLU A 208 12.58 -15.23 9.39
C GLU A 208 11.90 -15.64 10.70
N ALA A 209 10.89 -14.86 11.11
CA ALA A 209 10.11 -15.16 12.30
C ALA A 209 9.41 -16.53 12.21
N LEU A 210 8.88 -16.89 11.03
CA LEU A 210 8.22 -18.18 10.80
C LEU A 210 9.16 -19.35 11.05
N VAL A 211 10.40 -19.25 10.56
CA VAL A 211 11.43 -20.29 10.79
C VAL A 211 11.78 -20.40 12.26
N VAL A 212 11.88 -19.28 12.99
CA VAL A 212 12.12 -19.29 14.46
C VAL A 212 10.99 -19.98 15.21
N CYS A 213 9.73 -19.60 14.95
CA CYS A 213 8.57 -20.19 15.61
C CYS A 213 8.46 -21.70 15.32
N ARG A 214 8.76 -22.11 14.07
CA ARG A 214 8.81 -23.51 13.66
C ARG A 214 9.94 -24.28 14.37
N SER A 215 11.15 -23.71 14.38
CA SER A 215 12.34 -24.31 15.01
C SER A 215 12.15 -24.58 16.51
N LEU A 216 11.38 -23.73 17.18
CA LEU A 216 11.05 -23.85 18.60
C LEU A 216 9.77 -24.65 18.87
N ASN A 217 9.09 -25.13 17.82
CA ASN A 217 7.81 -25.83 17.90
C ASN A 217 6.72 -25.01 18.62
N LEU A 218 6.68 -23.69 18.37
CA LEU A 218 5.73 -22.74 18.95
C LEU A 218 4.56 -22.42 18.02
N GLY A 219 4.55 -23.01 16.82
CA GLY A 219 3.54 -22.78 15.78
C GLY A 219 4.06 -21.85 14.68
N TYR A 220 3.23 -20.89 14.30
CA TYR A 220 3.46 -19.93 13.23
C TYR A 220 3.86 -18.56 13.80
N ALA A 221 4.51 -17.72 12.98
CA ALA A 221 4.84 -16.36 13.37
C ALA A 221 3.65 -15.43 13.15
N ASN A 222 3.14 -14.84 14.22
CA ASN A 222 2.10 -13.82 14.16
C ASN A 222 2.68 -12.43 13.87
N ASP A 223 3.86 -12.16 14.41
CA ASP A 223 4.50 -10.84 14.30
C ASP A 223 6.03 -10.95 14.29
N ALA A 224 6.67 -10.03 13.58
CA ALA A 224 8.11 -9.90 13.43
C ALA A 224 8.54 -8.51 13.89
N VAL A 225 9.10 -8.45 15.10
CA VAL A 225 9.47 -7.20 15.75
C VAL A 225 10.91 -6.85 15.41
N GLN A 226 11.14 -5.64 14.90
CA GLN A 226 12.48 -5.16 14.56
C GLN A 226 13.10 -4.29 15.68
N THR A 227 12.33 -3.89 16.68
CA THR A 227 12.74 -2.92 17.71
C THR A 227 13.24 -3.58 19.01
N THR A 228 13.81 -2.77 19.92
CA THR A 228 14.24 -3.22 21.26
C THR A 228 13.10 -3.53 22.24
N PHE A 229 11.89 -3.78 21.75
CA PHE A 229 10.68 -3.99 22.55
C PHE A 229 10.84 -5.06 23.64
N PHE A 230 11.53 -6.18 23.34
CA PHE A 230 11.82 -7.26 24.30
C PHE A 230 13.17 -7.10 25.02
N GLY A 231 13.76 -5.91 24.95
CA GLY A 231 15.09 -5.58 25.42
C GLY A 231 16.20 -6.35 24.70
N GLY A 232 17.40 -6.30 25.28
CA GLY A 232 18.60 -6.88 24.68
C GLY A 232 19.56 -5.77 24.22
N LYS A 233 20.86 -6.10 24.23
CA LYS A 233 21.90 -5.23 23.67
C LYS A 233 22.61 -6.03 22.60
N LEU A 234 22.81 -5.41 21.45
CA LEU A 234 23.56 -6.01 20.36
C LEU A 234 25.02 -6.21 20.80
N GLY A 235 25.56 -7.37 20.45
CA GLY A 235 26.94 -7.74 20.71
C GLY A 235 27.77 -7.69 19.44
N LYS A 236 29.10 -7.78 19.58
CA LYS A 236 30.01 -7.87 18.44
C LYS A 236 29.82 -9.14 17.59
N LEU A 237 29.12 -10.14 18.11
CA LEU A 237 28.82 -11.41 17.43
C LEU A 237 27.38 -11.51 16.93
N SER A 238 26.59 -10.43 17.09
CA SER A 238 25.22 -10.36 16.60
C SER A 238 25.16 -10.52 15.09
N LYS A 239 24.35 -11.49 14.64
CA LYS A 239 24.15 -11.78 13.22
C LYS A 239 23.19 -10.77 12.63
N ALA A 240 23.61 -10.13 11.55
CA ALA A 240 22.85 -9.11 10.82
C ALA A 240 22.51 -9.62 9.41
N GLY A 241 21.49 -9.02 8.78
CA GLY A 241 21.04 -9.41 7.45
C GLY A 241 20.65 -10.88 7.38
N VAL A 242 19.92 -11.37 8.40
CA VAL A 242 19.41 -12.74 8.37
C VAL A 242 18.33 -12.83 7.31
N THR A 243 18.44 -13.79 6.40
CA THR A 243 17.48 -14.03 5.34
C THR A 243 17.11 -15.51 5.31
N CYS A 244 15.82 -15.76 5.41
CA CYS A 244 15.21 -17.08 5.30
C CYS A 244 14.28 -17.12 4.07
N ARG A 245 14.10 -18.32 3.51
CA ARG A 245 13.08 -18.63 2.50
C ARG A 245 11.69 -18.72 3.12
N GLY A 246 11.59 -19.18 4.37
CA GLY A 246 10.36 -19.37 5.14
C GLY A 246 9.92 -20.83 5.26
N ASN A 247 10.48 -21.75 4.47
CA ASN A 247 10.17 -23.19 4.49
C ASN A 247 11.25 -24.05 5.15
N GLU A 248 12.30 -23.43 5.70
CA GLU A 248 13.36 -24.12 6.43
C GLU A 248 12.82 -24.88 7.64
N SER A 249 13.45 -26.02 7.94
CA SER A 249 13.08 -26.83 9.10
C SER A 249 13.67 -26.28 10.40
N SER A 250 14.80 -25.58 10.28
CA SER A 250 15.58 -25.04 11.39
C SER A 250 16.18 -23.70 11.01
N PHE A 251 16.27 -22.79 11.98
CA PHE A 251 16.90 -21.48 11.82
C PHE A 251 18.37 -21.56 11.38
N SER A 252 19.03 -22.70 11.59
CA SER A 252 20.42 -22.90 11.16
C SER A 252 20.59 -23.02 9.64
N GLU A 253 19.50 -23.27 8.91
CA GLU A 253 19.48 -23.31 7.44
C GLU A 253 19.37 -21.91 6.82
N CYS A 254 18.91 -20.92 7.60
CA CYS A 254 18.86 -19.54 7.15
C CYS A 254 20.26 -18.98 6.95
N LEU A 255 20.35 -17.98 6.08
CA LEU A 255 21.59 -17.32 5.74
C LEU A 255 21.71 -16.01 6.51
N TYR A 256 22.94 -15.59 6.79
CA TYR A 256 23.21 -14.27 7.35
C TYR A 256 24.37 -13.61 6.62
N ASP A 257 24.41 -12.29 6.65
CA ASP A 257 25.49 -11.51 6.09
C ASP A 257 26.70 -11.51 7.05
N ALA A 258 27.78 -12.16 6.62
CA ALA A 258 29.01 -12.26 7.37
C ALA A 258 29.78 -10.92 7.47
N GLU A 259 29.60 -10.01 6.51
CA GLU A 259 30.24 -8.68 6.51
C GLU A 259 29.54 -7.70 7.47
N LEU A 260 28.22 -7.87 7.66
CA LEU A 260 27.42 -7.05 8.58
C LEU A 260 27.37 -7.58 10.03
N THR A 261 28.02 -8.72 10.28
CA THR A 261 28.03 -9.32 11.62
C THR A 261 28.77 -8.42 12.61
N GLY A 262 28.07 -7.99 13.66
CA GLY A 262 28.62 -7.09 14.70
C GLY A 262 28.61 -5.60 14.36
N THR A 263 28.12 -5.21 13.18
CA THR A 263 28.03 -3.82 12.70
C THR A 263 26.58 -3.35 12.50
N CYS A 264 25.60 -4.00 13.13
CA CYS A 264 24.23 -3.49 13.24
C CYS A 264 24.28 -2.02 13.67
N ARG A 265 23.93 -1.12 12.74
CA ARG A 265 23.99 0.33 12.97
C ARG A 265 22.86 0.79 13.90
N GLY A 266 21.72 0.10 13.84
CA GLY A 266 20.58 0.32 14.72
C GLY A 266 20.75 -0.34 16.09
N SER A 267 20.06 0.19 17.10
CA SER A 267 19.88 -0.51 18.39
C SER A 267 18.88 -1.68 18.30
N GLU A 268 18.38 -1.95 17.10
CA GLU A 268 17.29 -2.83 16.74
C GLU A 268 17.59 -4.31 16.95
N VAL A 269 16.66 -4.99 17.60
CA VAL A 269 16.79 -6.39 18.00
C VAL A 269 15.62 -7.16 17.39
N ALA A 270 15.94 -8.28 16.74
CA ALA A 270 14.92 -9.17 16.21
C ALA A 270 14.13 -9.83 17.35
N GLY A 271 12.82 -9.67 17.28
CA GLY A 271 11.84 -10.32 18.14
C GLY A 271 10.78 -11.03 17.33
N VAL A 272 10.13 -11.99 17.96
CA VAL A 272 9.03 -12.75 17.36
C VAL A 272 7.89 -12.87 18.36
N SER A 273 6.68 -12.96 17.81
CA SER A 273 5.51 -13.44 18.53
C SER A 273 4.92 -14.63 17.78
N CYS A 274 4.87 -15.79 18.44
CA CYS A 274 4.39 -17.04 17.86
C CYS A 274 2.96 -17.36 18.32
N THR A 275 2.18 -17.95 17.44
CA THR A 275 0.82 -18.45 17.72
C THR A 275 0.63 -19.82 17.08
N LYS A 276 -0.28 -20.62 17.64
CA LYS A 276 -0.65 -21.93 17.06
C LYS A 276 -1.75 -21.83 16.00
N LEU A 277 -2.47 -20.73 15.98
CA LEU A 277 -3.63 -20.52 15.12
C LEU A 277 -3.39 -19.31 14.23
N LEU A 278 -3.52 -19.47 12.93
CA LEU A 278 -3.46 -18.41 11.92
C LEU A 278 -4.44 -18.72 10.79
N ALA A 279 -4.73 -17.71 9.98
CA ALA A 279 -5.43 -17.87 8.72
C ALA A 279 -4.53 -18.50 7.64
N ASP A 280 -5.13 -19.03 6.59
CA ASP A 280 -4.47 -19.55 5.39
C ASP A 280 -5.36 -19.23 4.19
N LEU A 281 -4.99 -18.19 3.45
CA LEU A 281 -5.76 -17.67 2.33
C LEU A 281 -5.39 -18.44 1.06
N VAL A 282 -6.41 -19.04 0.45
CA VAL A 282 -6.28 -19.80 -0.78
C VAL A 282 -7.15 -19.19 -1.85
N ILE A 283 -6.57 -18.89 -2.99
CA ILE A 283 -7.32 -18.42 -4.15
C ILE A 283 -7.97 -19.58 -4.90
N ASP A 284 -9.25 -19.43 -5.26
CA ASP A 284 -9.95 -20.40 -6.09
C ASP A 284 -9.64 -20.16 -7.58
N SER A 285 -8.75 -20.98 -8.13
CA SER A 285 -8.35 -20.88 -9.52
C SER A 285 -9.42 -21.34 -10.52
N ASN A 286 -10.39 -22.16 -10.09
CA ASN A 286 -11.49 -22.56 -10.97
C ASN A 286 -12.47 -21.41 -11.19
N GLU A 287 -12.72 -20.62 -10.15
CA GLU A 287 -13.56 -19.42 -10.24
C GLU A 287 -12.91 -18.40 -11.19
N LEU A 288 -11.58 -18.22 -11.13
CA LEU A 288 -10.84 -17.38 -12.08
C LEU A 288 -11.09 -17.80 -13.55
N ILE A 289 -10.96 -19.10 -13.84
CA ILE A 289 -11.19 -19.66 -15.18
C ILE A 289 -12.64 -19.46 -15.63
N ALA A 290 -13.60 -19.79 -14.75
CA ALA A 290 -15.02 -19.83 -15.09
C ALA A 290 -15.63 -18.44 -15.31
N SER A 291 -15.07 -17.42 -14.67
CA SER A 291 -15.62 -16.06 -14.65
C SER A 291 -14.86 -15.05 -15.51
N SER A 292 -13.78 -15.48 -16.18
CA SER A 292 -12.94 -14.56 -16.97
C SER A 292 -13.60 -14.16 -18.30
N TYR A 293 -13.57 -12.86 -18.62
CA TYR A 293 -13.99 -12.34 -19.93
C TYR A 293 -13.36 -10.99 -20.24
N LEU A 294 -13.40 -10.59 -21.51
CA LEU A 294 -12.96 -9.27 -21.96
C LEU A 294 -14.14 -8.28 -21.96
N GLU A 295 -13.88 -7.07 -21.46
CA GLU A 295 -14.81 -5.94 -21.55
C GLU A 295 -14.07 -4.73 -22.14
N ASP A 296 -14.61 -4.16 -23.23
CA ASP A 296 -14.20 -2.85 -23.71
C ASP A 296 -15.09 -1.79 -23.06
N LYS A 297 -14.54 -0.93 -22.21
CA LYS A 297 -15.27 0.07 -21.42
C LYS A 297 -14.76 1.47 -21.72
N ALA A 298 -15.68 2.39 -22.01
CA ALA A 298 -15.33 3.79 -22.23
C ALA A 298 -14.77 4.42 -20.94
N MET A 299 -13.73 5.24 -21.07
CA MET A 299 -13.05 5.88 -19.95
C MET A 299 -13.96 6.79 -19.14
N PHE A 300 -15.03 7.33 -19.73
CA PHE A 300 -16.08 8.05 -18.99
C PHE A 300 -16.61 7.25 -17.78
N PHE A 301 -16.75 5.93 -17.91
CA PHE A 301 -17.25 5.05 -16.85
C PHE A 301 -16.15 4.52 -15.93
N LEU A 302 -14.89 4.89 -16.15
CA LEU A 302 -13.73 4.40 -15.39
C LEU A 302 -13.15 5.46 -14.44
N GLN A 303 -13.79 6.64 -14.31
CA GLN A 303 -13.31 7.75 -13.46
C GLN A 303 -12.93 7.30 -12.04
N CYS A 304 -13.81 6.56 -11.39
CA CYS A 304 -13.57 6.02 -10.05
C CYS A 304 -12.42 5.02 -10.00
N ALA A 305 -12.32 4.16 -11.01
CA ALA A 305 -11.22 3.20 -11.11
C ALA A 305 -9.88 3.89 -11.39
N MET A 306 -9.89 5.01 -12.10
CA MET A 306 -8.70 5.85 -12.33
C MET A 306 -8.25 6.54 -11.03
N GLU A 307 -9.18 7.02 -10.19
CA GLU A 307 -8.84 7.58 -8.88
C GLU A 307 -8.16 6.55 -7.96
N GLU A 308 -8.54 5.27 -8.08
CA GLU A 308 -7.94 4.14 -7.34
C GLU A 308 -6.70 3.52 -8.00
N ASN A 309 -6.21 4.10 -9.10
CA ASN A 309 -5.08 3.60 -9.88
C ASN A 309 -5.28 2.24 -10.58
N CYS A 310 -6.52 1.84 -10.88
CA CYS A 310 -6.84 0.49 -11.38
C CYS A 310 -6.79 0.30 -12.91
N VAL A 311 -6.28 1.29 -13.64
CA VAL A 311 -6.09 1.21 -15.10
C VAL A 311 -4.63 1.47 -15.44
N ALA A 312 -4.19 1.06 -16.65
CA ALA A 312 -2.79 1.17 -17.03
C ALA A 312 -2.33 2.63 -17.14
N SER A 313 -1.02 2.88 -17.05
CA SER A 313 -0.43 4.22 -17.05
C SER A 313 -0.83 5.05 -18.28
N THR A 314 -0.96 4.41 -19.44
CA THR A 314 -1.37 5.03 -20.71
C THR A 314 -2.77 5.66 -20.64
N ALA A 315 -3.67 5.13 -19.80
CA ALA A 315 -4.99 5.73 -19.60
C ALA A 315 -4.90 7.13 -18.97
N TYR A 316 -3.93 7.38 -18.07
CA TYR A 316 -3.74 8.71 -17.48
C TYR A 316 -3.07 9.68 -18.46
N GLU A 317 -2.18 9.19 -19.34
CA GLU A 317 -1.61 9.98 -20.43
C GLU A 317 -2.71 10.45 -21.38
N ILE A 318 -3.56 9.52 -21.84
CA ILE A 318 -4.73 9.83 -22.69
C ILE A 318 -5.64 10.87 -22.02
N GLN A 319 -5.89 10.75 -20.72
CA GLN A 319 -6.73 11.70 -19.99
C GLN A 319 -6.15 13.13 -19.99
N LYS A 320 -4.82 13.27 -19.95
CA LYS A 320 -4.17 14.59 -19.96
C LYS A 320 -4.05 15.19 -21.36
N GLU A 321 -3.79 14.36 -22.37
CA GLU A 321 -3.47 14.83 -23.71
C GLU A 321 -4.71 14.99 -24.61
N ASN A 322 -5.75 14.18 -24.42
CA ASN A 322 -6.91 14.15 -25.30
C ASN A 322 -8.13 14.80 -24.65
N ASN A 323 -8.63 15.91 -25.21
CA ASN A 323 -9.87 16.56 -24.73
C ASN A 323 -11.12 15.65 -24.82
N ALA A 324 -11.10 14.66 -25.70
CA ALA A 324 -12.14 13.67 -25.87
C ALA A 324 -11.83 12.33 -25.16
N TRP A 325 -10.91 12.30 -24.19
CA TRP A 325 -10.48 11.09 -23.47
C TRP A 325 -11.65 10.24 -22.95
N HIS A 326 -12.77 10.88 -22.57
CA HIS A 326 -13.96 10.20 -22.07
C HIS A 326 -14.61 9.24 -23.08
N LEU A 327 -14.36 9.44 -24.38
CA LEU A 327 -14.83 8.56 -25.47
C LEU A 327 -13.86 7.42 -25.78
N GLU A 328 -12.62 7.50 -25.33
CA GLU A 328 -11.63 6.45 -25.50
C GLU A 328 -12.05 5.20 -24.72
N THR A 329 -11.72 4.04 -25.26
CA THR A 329 -12.08 2.75 -24.67
C THR A 329 -10.85 2.04 -24.13
N ARG A 330 -10.99 1.44 -22.95
CA ARG A 330 -9.99 0.55 -22.37
C ARG A 330 -10.50 -0.88 -22.45
N ARG A 331 -9.60 -1.81 -22.77
CA ARG A 331 -9.85 -3.25 -22.79
C ARG A 331 -9.44 -3.87 -21.47
N LEU A 332 -10.40 -4.46 -20.79
CA LEU A 332 -10.26 -4.97 -19.43
C LEU A 332 -10.44 -6.48 -19.44
N LEU A 333 -9.47 -7.22 -18.90
CA LEU A 333 -9.62 -8.63 -18.57
C LEU A 333 -10.25 -8.72 -17.17
N ARG A 334 -11.56 -8.99 -17.12
CA ARG A 334 -12.30 -9.17 -15.87
C ARG A 334 -12.30 -10.62 -15.43
N PHE A 335 -12.41 -10.84 -14.12
CA PHE A 335 -12.47 -12.16 -13.48
C PHE A 335 -12.98 -12.05 -12.05
N THR A 336 -13.58 -13.09 -11.48
CA THR A 336 -13.93 -13.14 -10.05
C THR A 336 -12.74 -13.68 -9.26
N ALA A 337 -12.29 -12.94 -8.24
CA ALA A 337 -11.34 -13.45 -7.26
C ALA A 337 -12.10 -13.94 -6.02
N ARG A 338 -12.11 -15.25 -5.82
CA ARG A 338 -12.63 -15.87 -4.61
C ARG A 338 -11.46 -16.30 -3.73
N ILE A 339 -11.40 -15.79 -2.51
CA ILE A 339 -10.37 -16.07 -1.52
C ILE A 339 -11.01 -16.84 -0.38
N PHE A 340 -10.58 -18.08 -0.15
CA PHE A 340 -11.05 -18.93 0.94
C PHE A 340 -10.06 -18.95 2.09
N ASN A 341 -10.53 -18.79 3.33
CA ASN A 341 -9.70 -19.00 4.51
C ASN A 341 -9.79 -20.48 4.96
N GLY A 342 -8.78 -21.26 4.55
CA GLY A 342 -8.60 -22.66 4.95
C GLY A 342 -7.80 -22.85 6.23
N GLY A 343 -7.48 -21.75 6.92
CA GLY A 343 -6.67 -21.76 8.13
C GLY A 343 -7.42 -22.22 9.37
N THR A 344 -6.81 -21.96 10.53
CA THR A 344 -7.35 -22.33 11.84
C THR A 344 -7.79 -21.12 12.68
N ALA A 345 -7.58 -19.91 12.17
CA ALA A 345 -8.06 -18.66 12.74
C ALA A 345 -8.58 -17.71 11.66
N ASP A 346 -9.33 -16.70 12.09
CA ASP A 346 -9.88 -15.68 11.21
C ASP A 346 -8.75 -14.80 10.64
N PHE A 347 -8.82 -14.48 9.35
CA PHE A 347 -7.95 -13.49 8.73
C PHE A 347 -8.44 -12.10 9.12
N ARG A 348 -7.52 -11.23 9.56
CA ARG A 348 -7.83 -9.88 10.02
C ARG A 348 -6.90 -8.86 9.35
N PRO A 349 -7.40 -7.67 9.01
CA PRO A 349 -6.57 -6.63 8.43
C PRO A 349 -5.47 -6.19 9.40
N SER A 350 -4.29 -5.88 8.87
CA SER A 350 -3.15 -5.39 9.66
C SER A 350 -3.38 -3.98 10.21
N ILE A 351 -4.14 -3.16 9.48
CA ILE A 351 -4.42 -1.78 9.84
C ILE A 351 -5.55 -1.73 10.88
N PRO A 352 -5.38 -1.06 12.01
CA PRO A 352 -6.43 -0.92 13.01
C PRO A 352 -7.59 -0.07 12.48
N LYS A 353 -8.81 -0.38 12.95
CA LYS A 353 -10.07 0.19 12.45
C LYS A 353 -10.14 1.72 12.34
N HIS A 354 -9.44 2.44 13.22
CA HIS A 354 -9.42 3.90 13.24
C HIS A 354 -8.57 4.53 12.12
N LEU A 355 -7.74 3.73 11.44
CA LEU A 355 -6.91 4.12 10.30
C LEU A 355 -7.50 3.66 8.96
N TRP A 356 -8.68 3.05 8.95
CA TRP A 356 -9.33 2.66 7.70
C TRP A 356 -9.77 3.89 6.91
N GLU A 357 -9.54 3.86 5.61
CA GLU A 357 -9.85 4.96 4.70
C GLU A 357 -11.20 4.72 4.02
N TRP A 358 -12.06 5.73 3.95
CA TRP A 358 -13.34 5.63 3.26
C TRP A 358 -13.15 5.92 1.77
N HIS A 359 -13.63 5.00 0.92
CA HIS A 359 -13.61 5.23 -0.52
C HIS A 359 -14.97 5.66 -1.06
N MET A 360 -15.05 6.85 -1.65
CA MET A 360 -16.31 7.47 -2.08
C MET A 360 -16.97 6.75 -3.25
N CYS A 361 -16.17 6.22 -4.18
CA CYS A 361 -16.70 5.53 -5.35
C CYS A 361 -17.42 4.22 -5.01
N HIS A 362 -17.03 3.60 -3.90
CA HIS A 362 -17.50 2.28 -3.52
C HIS A 362 -18.26 2.24 -2.19
N MET A 363 -18.37 3.38 -1.51
CA MET A 363 -19.20 3.59 -0.33
C MET A 363 -18.93 2.61 0.82
N HIS A 364 -17.65 2.29 1.05
CA HIS A 364 -17.20 1.49 2.20
C HIS A 364 -15.74 1.84 2.56
N TYR A 365 -15.22 1.20 3.62
CA TYR A 365 -13.87 1.42 4.14
C TYR A 365 -12.86 0.39 3.64
N HIS A 366 -11.70 0.87 3.17
CA HIS A 366 -10.54 0.02 2.87
C HIS A 366 -9.74 -0.25 4.14
N SER A 367 -9.49 -1.52 4.45
CA SER A 367 -8.75 -1.97 5.64
C SER A 367 -7.30 -2.38 5.37
N MET A 368 -6.91 -2.44 4.10
CA MET A 368 -5.57 -2.72 3.57
C MET A 368 -5.44 -2.04 2.20
N GLU A 369 -4.31 -1.38 1.96
CA GLU A 369 -4.04 -0.67 0.70
C GLU A 369 -3.85 -1.61 -0.50
N VAL A 370 -3.25 -2.78 -0.28
CA VAL A 370 -3.00 -3.82 -1.30
C VAL A 370 -3.37 -5.16 -0.70
N PHE A 371 -4.49 -5.74 -1.14
CA PHE A 371 -4.91 -7.07 -0.72
C PHE A 371 -4.54 -8.14 -1.74
N ALA A 372 -4.73 -7.84 -3.02
CA ALA A 372 -4.34 -8.72 -4.11
C ALA A 372 -3.69 -7.95 -5.27
N THR A 373 -2.74 -8.59 -5.94
CA THR A 373 -2.13 -8.09 -7.18
C THR A 373 -2.46 -9.00 -8.35
N PHE A 374 -2.58 -8.39 -9.51
CA PHE A 374 -2.99 -9.03 -10.75
C PHE A 374 -1.96 -8.71 -11.83
N ASP A 375 -1.06 -9.65 -12.09
CA ASP A 375 0.09 -9.42 -12.96
C ASP A 375 -0.03 -10.26 -14.22
N ILE A 376 0.32 -9.69 -15.37
CA ILE A 376 0.48 -10.42 -16.63
C ILE A 376 1.95 -10.42 -17.03
N PHE A 377 2.47 -11.60 -17.33
CA PHE A 377 3.84 -11.86 -17.73
C PHE A 377 3.91 -12.33 -19.17
N ASP A 378 4.97 -11.90 -19.87
CA ASP A 378 5.31 -12.40 -21.19
C ASP A 378 6.07 -13.74 -21.14
N HIS A 379 6.46 -14.25 -22.30
CA HIS A 379 7.25 -15.47 -22.46
C HIS A 379 8.67 -15.39 -21.84
N ASN A 380 9.17 -14.18 -21.57
CA ASN A 380 10.46 -13.93 -20.94
C ASN A 380 10.33 -13.72 -19.42
N ASN A 381 9.15 -13.95 -18.84
CA ASN A 381 8.81 -13.65 -17.44
C ASN A 381 8.97 -12.16 -17.07
N LYS A 382 8.85 -11.25 -18.04
CA LYS A 382 8.76 -9.82 -17.79
C LYS A 382 7.30 -9.45 -17.54
N ARG A 383 7.04 -8.67 -16.49
CA ARG A 383 5.71 -8.11 -16.23
C ARG A 383 5.39 -7.08 -17.31
N VAL A 384 4.27 -7.28 -18.01
CA VAL A 384 3.82 -6.47 -19.15
C VAL A 384 2.53 -5.71 -18.89
N ALA A 385 1.70 -6.20 -17.97
CA ALA A 385 0.58 -5.44 -17.43
C ALA A 385 0.47 -5.73 -15.93
N GLU A 386 0.00 -4.74 -15.20
CA GLU A 386 -0.26 -4.84 -13.77
C GLU A 386 -1.63 -4.25 -13.45
N GLY A 387 -2.25 -4.85 -12.47
CA GLY A 387 -3.46 -4.38 -11.82
C GLY A 387 -3.37 -4.74 -10.35
N HIS A 388 -4.19 -4.10 -9.54
CA HIS A 388 -4.26 -4.36 -8.12
C HIS A 388 -5.68 -4.22 -7.61
N LYS A 389 -5.90 -4.85 -6.46
CA LYS A 389 -7.09 -4.68 -5.66
C LYS A 389 -6.66 -4.20 -4.29
N ALA A 390 -6.96 -2.94 -3.99
CA ALA A 390 -7.05 -2.50 -2.61
C ALA A 390 -8.11 -3.34 -1.89
N SER A 391 -7.96 -3.63 -0.59
CA SER A 391 -9.02 -4.36 0.11
C SER A 391 -10.25 -3.46 0.07
N PHE A 392 -11.21 -3.83 -0.75
CA PHE A 392 -12.49 -3.16 -0.82
C PHE A 392 -13.17 -3.48 0.51
N CYS A 393 -13.47 -4.75 0.79
CA CYS A 393 -14.16 -5.14 2.01
C CYS A 393 -13.82 -6.58 2.36
N LEU A 394 -13.12 -6.84 3.47
CA LEU A 394 -12.92 -8.22 3.94
C LEU A 394 -14.19 -8.66 4.69
N GLU A 395 -15.00 -9.49 4.06
CA GLU A 395 -16.23 -10.03 4.64
C GLU A 395 -16.50 -11.50 4.29
N ASP A 396 -17.43 -12.11 5.01
CA ASP A 396 -17.83 -13.50 4.81
C ASP A 396 -18.97 -13.59 3.79
N ASN A 397 -18.65 -13.60 2.48
CA ASN A 397 -19.67 -13.71 1.44
C ASN A 397 -20.28 -15.11 1.33
N GLN A 398 -19.45 -16.15 1.43
CA GLN A 398 -19.91 -17.54 1.34
C GLN A 398 -19.11 -18.42 2.29
N CYS A 399 -19.81 -19.15 3.17
CA CYS A 399 -19.19 -20.12 4.07
C CYS A 399 -19.57 -21.55 3.71
N ILE A 400 -18.77 -22.51 4.15
CA ILE A 400 -19.15 -23.93 4.04
C ILE A 400 -20.42 -24.23 4.84
N PRO A 401 -21.21 -25.27 4.48
CA PRO A 401 -22.41 -25.62 5.21
C PRO A 401 -22.13 -25.85 6.70
N GLY A 402 -22.89 -25.17 7.56
CA GLY A 402 -22.76 -25.28 9.02
C GLY A 402 -21.84 -24.25 9.68
N VAL A 403 -21.21 -23.35 8.90
CA VAL A 403 -20.44 -22.22 9.43
C VAL A 403 -21.24 -20.94 9.25
N GLU A 404 -21.40 -20.18 10.33
CA GLU A 404 -22.08 -18.88 10.31
C GLU A 404 -21.11 -17.76 9.95
N PRO A 405 -21.48 -16.84 9.05
CA PRO A 405 -20.66 -15.68 8.71
C PRO A 405 -20.61 -14.71 9.90
N LYS A 406 -19.43 -14.11 10.14
CA LYS A 406 -19.15 -13.23 11.28
C LYS A 406 -18.82 -11.80 10.85
N TYR A 407 -18.12 -11.63 9.73
CA TYR A 407 -17.63 -10.35 9.25
C TYR A 407 -18.49 -9.79 8.11
N ALA A 408 -18.77 -8.50 8.17
CA ALA A 408 -19.57 -7.78 7.19
C ALA A 408 -19.15 -6.30 7.20
N CYS A 409 -18.94 -5.70 6.03
CA CYS A 409 -18.50 -4.30 5.98
C CYS A 409 -19.65 -3.30 6.11
N ALA A 410 -20.89 -3.74 5.91
CA ALA A 410 -22.06 -2.90 6.08
C ALA A 410 -22.09 -2.25 7.47
N ASN A 411 -22.52 -0.99 7.54
CA ASN A 411 -22.68 -0.22 8.78
C ASN A 411 -21.39 -0.06 9.62
N TYR A 412 -20.23 0.07 8.97
CA TYR A 412 -18.94 0.15 9.67
C TYR A 412 -18.66 -1.08 10.54
N GLY A 413 -19.10 -2.25 10.06
CA GLY A 413 -18.88 -3.53 10.71
C GLY A 413 -17.40 -3.91 10.76
N ASP A 414 -17.11 -4.95 11.52
CA ASP A 414 -15.76 -5.49 11.61
C ASP A 414 -15.42 -6.31 10.36
N GLN A 415 -14.18 -6.15 9.88
CA GLN A 415 -13.70 -6.77 8.66
C GLN A 415 -12.77 -7.95 8.95
N GLY A 416 -12.86 -8.98 8.12
CA GLY A 416 -12.06 -10.19 8.22
C GLY A 416 -12.67 -11.32 7.41
N ILE A 417 -11.95 -12.43 7.32
CA ILE A 417 -12.45 -13.65 6.68
C ILE A 417 -12.43 -14.76 7.72
N SER A 418 -13.60 -15.24 8.10
CA SER A 418 -13.76 -16.29 9.10
C SER A 418 -13.20 -17.61 8.59
N VAL A 419 -12.81 -18.48 9.53
CA VAL A 419 -12.38 -19.85 9.20
C VAL A 419 -13.46 -20.57 8.40
N ASN A 420 -13.07 -21.16 7.27
CA ASN A 420 -13.95 -21.83 6.31
C ASN A 420 -15.00 -20.94 5.62
N CYS A 421 -14.76 -19.63 5.58
CA CYS A 421 -15.51 -18.69 4.75
C CYS A 421 -14.65 -18.19 3.58
N SER A 422 -15.33 -17.65 2.58
CA SER A 422 -14.73 -17.03 1.41
C SER A 422 -15.19 -15.58 1.28
N ASP A 423 -14.24 -14.72 0.95
CA ASP A 423 -14.46 -13.38 0.41
C ASP A 423 -14.44 -13.47 -1.12
N ILE A 424 -15.46 -12.90 -1.79
CA ILE A 424 -15.70 -13.07 -3.23
C ILE A 424 -15.82 -11.69 -3.89
N TYR A 425 -14.73 -11.29 -4.55
CA TYR A 425 -14.72 -10.13 -5.43
C TYR A 425 -15.17 -10.53 -6.82
N LYS A 426 -16.46 -10.30 -7.09
CA LYS A 426 -17.06 -10.62 -8.39
C LYS A 426 -16.45 -9.79 -9.52
N HIS A 427 -16.34 -10.40 -10.71
CA HIS A 427 -15.92 -9.77 -11.96
C HIS A 427 -16.68 -8.47 -12.30
N THR A 428 -17.88 -8.25 -11.75
CA THR A 428 -18.69 -7.03 -11.95
C THR A 428 -18.23 -5.83 -11.13
N VAL A 429 -17.42 -6.03 -10.09
CA VAL A 429 -16.96 -4.96 -9.21
C VAL A 429 -15.89 -4.13 -9.94
N ASP A 430 -15.81 -2.84 -9.64
CA ASP A 430 -14.75 -2.00 -10.18
C ASP A 430 -13.36 -2.40 -9.64
N CYS A 431 -12.31 -2.17 -10.43
CA CYS A 431 -10.95 -2.63 -10.17
C CYS A 431 -10.76 -4.15 -10.12
N GLN A 432 -11.78 -4.94 -10.47
CA GLN A 432 -11.68 -6.39 -10.56
C GLN A 432 -11.32 -6.82 -11.99
N TRP A 433 -10.17 -6.34 -12.45
CA TRP A 433 -9.64 -6.60 -13.79
C TRP A 433 -8.13 -6.36 -13.88
N VAL A 434 -7.54 -6.74 -15.01
CA VAL A 434 -6.26 -6.18 -15.50
C VAL A 434 -6.56 -5.37 -16.75
N ASP A 435 -6.04 -4.14 -16.83
CA ASP A 435 -6.10 -3.35 -18.07
C ASP A 435 -5.08 -3.92 -19.07
N ILE A 436 -5.58 -4.44 -20.19
CA ILE A 436 -4.78 -5.10 -21.23
C ILE A 436 -4.78 -4.30 -22.53
N SER A 437 -5.20 -3.03 -22.50
CA SER A 437 -5.34 -2.22 -23.71
C SER A 437 -4.02 -2.06 -24.47
N ASP A 438 -2.90 -2.10 -23.76
CA ASP A 438 -1.55 -1.91 -24.33
C ASP A 438 -0.88 -3.23 -24.73
N LEU A 439 -1.58 -4.36 -24.56
CA LEU A 439 -1.09 -5.68 -24.95
C LEU A 439 -1.53 -6.03 -26.37
N GLU A 440 -0.62 -6.68 -27.11
CA GLU A 440 -0.93 -7.29 -28.39
C GLU A 440 -1.52 -8.70 -28.18
N PRO A 441 -2.33 -9.22 -29.11
CA PRO A 441 -2.77 -10.62 -29.08
C PRO A 441 -1.58 -11.59 -28.99
N GLY A 442 -1.66 -12.56 -28.07
CA GLY A 442 -0.55 -13.46 -27.79
C GLY A 442 -0.81 -14.39 -26.62
N ASN A 443 0.22 -15.17 -26.28
CA ASN A 443 0.19 -16.07 -25.13
C ASN A 443 0.98 -15.45 -23.98
N TYR A 444 0.33 -15.35 -22.83
CA TYR A 444 0.84 -14.73 -21.62
C TYR A 444 0.63 -15.66 -20.42
N LYS A 445 1.22 -15.30 -19.28
CA LYS A 445 0.91 -15.90 -17.98
C LYS A 445 0.29 -14.87 -17.08
N MET A 446 -0.88 -15.17 -16.56
CA MET A 446 -1.54 -14.34 -15.56
C MET A 446 -1.24 -14.89 -14.17
N LYS A 447 -0.81 -14.04 -13.26
CA LYS A 447 -0.59 -14.36 -11.85
C LYS A 447 -1.51 -13.50 -11.00
N VAL A 448 -2.35 -14.14 -10.19
CA VAL A 448 -3.14 -13.47 -9.17
C VAL A 448 -2.59 -13.85 -7.81
N THR A 449 -2.16 -12.88 -7.02
CA THR A 449 -1.53 -13.10 -5.72
C THR A 449 -2.34 -12.43 -4.62
N VAL A 450 -2.60 -13.13 -3.53
CA VAL A 450 -3.26 -12.61 -2.32
C VAL A 450 -2.22 -12.41 -1.21
N ASN A 451 -2.34 -11.32 -0.45
CA ASN A 451 -1.37 -10.92 0.58
C ASN A 451 0.11 -10.96 0.07
N PRO A 452 0.42 -10.30 -1.06
CA PRO A 452 1.72 -10.42 -1.73
C PRO A 452 2.89 -9.86 -0.89
N GLU A 453 2.62 -8.89 -0.04
CA GLU A 453 3.62 -8.21 0.79
C GLU A 453 3.83 -8.88 2.17
N TYR A 454 3.16 -10.01 2.45
CA TYR A 454 3.21 -10.68 3.75
C TYR A 454 2.80 -9.73 4.90
N LYS A 455 1.88 -8.80 4.67
CA LYS A 455 1.47 -7.80 5.67
C LYS A 455 0.71 -8.42 6.85
N VAL A 456 -0.01 -9.50 6.57
CA VAL A 456 -0.73 -10.28 7.59
C VAL A 456 -0.13 -11.68 7.66
N ALA A 457 0.03 -12.17 8.88
CA ALA A 457 0.59 -13.49 9.12
C ALA A 457 -0.36 -14.62 8.71
N GLU A 458 0.15 -15.60 7.96
CA GLU A 458 -0.57 -16.79 7.53
C GLU A 458 0.18 -18.08 7.90
N MET A 459 -0.56 -19.20 7.93
CA MET A 459 0.00 -20.53 8.18
C MET A 459 0.93 -20.99 7.05
N ASN A 460 0.53 -20.68 5.83
CA ASN A 460 1.20 -21.03 4.59
C ASN A 460 1.12 -19.84 3.64
N TYR A 461 2.15 -19.71 2.79
CA TYR A 461 2.15 -18.72 1.71
C TYR A 461 2.37 -19.37 0.35
N GLU A 462 2.61 -20.69 0.27
CA GLU A 462 2.91 -21.39 -1.00
C GLU A 462 1.67 -21.57 -1.90
N ASN A 463 0.49 -21.19 -1.40
CA ASN A 463 -0.84 -21.30 -2.02
C ASN A 463 -1.53 -19.94 -2.21
N ASN A 464 -0.84 -18.84 -1.92
CA ASN A 464 -1.39 -17.48 -1.99
C ASN A 464 -1.54 -16.94 -3.41
N ALA A 465 -0.91 -17.57 -4.41
CA ALA A 465 -0.99 -17.15 -5.79
C ALA A 465 -1.50 -18.24 -6.72
N ALA A 466 -2.28 -17.86 -7.72
CA ALA A 466 -2.64 -18.69 -8.85
C ALA A 466 -1.93 -18.17 -10.11
N VAL A 467 -1.19 -19.05 -10.79
CA VAL A 467 -0.61 -18.77 -12.10
C VAL A 467 -1.36 -19.56 -13.15
N CYS A 468 -1.86 -18.86 -14.16
CA CYS A 468 -2.66 -19.40 -15.25
C CYS A 468 -2.07 -19.01 -16.60
N ASP A 469 -2.27 -19.86 -17.60
CA ASP A 469 -2.02 -19.47 -18.99
C ASP A 469 -3.14 -18.54 -19.45
N PHE A 470 -2.77 -17.38 -20.00
CA PHE A 470 -3.69 -16.40 -20.56
C PHE A 470 -3.47 -16.32 -22.08
N ILE A 471 -4.45 -16.81 -22.84
CA ILE A 471 -4.45 -16.72 -24.30
C ILE A 471 -5.30 -15.51 -24.67
N TYR A 472 -4.65 -14.51 -25.24
CA TYR A 472 -5.29 -13.28 -25.68
C TYR A 472 -5.41 -13.23 -27.20
N GLU A 473 -6.64 -13.14 -27.68
CA GLU A 473 -6.99 -12.91 -29.08
C GLU A 473 -7.78 -11.61 -29.23
N GLU A 474 -7.93 -11.11 -30.45
CA GLU A 474 -8.59 -9.81 -30.71
C GLU A 474 -10.01 -9.69 -30.15
N THR A 475 -10.73 -10.81 -30.01
CA THR A 475 -12.14 -10.85 -29.59
C THR A 475 -12.37 -11.68 -28.33
N ARG A 476 -11.37 -12.41 -27.83
CA ARG A 476 -11.52 -13.31 -26.68
C ARG A 476 -10.25 -13.40 -25.86
N GLY A 477 -10.41 -13.49 -24.55
CA GLY A 477 -9.36 -13.79 -23.59
C GLY A 477 -9.73 -15.08 -22.87
N ILE A 478 -8.85 -16.07 -22.87
CA ILE A 478 -9.08 -17.36 -22.24
C ILE A 478 -8.03 -17.58 -21.16
N ILE A 479 -8.50 -17.81 -19.93
CA ILE A 479 -7.66 -18.26 -18.83
C ILE A 479 -7.78 -19.78 -18.70
N GLN A 480 -6.66 -20.49 -18.65
CA GLN A 480 -6.64 -21.95 -18.49
C GLN A 480 -5.37 -22.44 -17.79
N ASN A 481 -5.31 -23.74 -17.49
CA ASN A 481 -4.13 -24.39 -16.89
C ASN A 481 -3.59 -23.71 -15.63
N CYS A 482 -4.49 -23.31 -14.73
CA CYS A 482 -4.09 -22.66 -13.49
C CYS A 482 -3.46 -23.65 -12.49
N TYR A 483 -2.40 -23.22 -11.82
CA TYR A 483 -1.81 -23.91 -10.67
C TYR A 483 -1.51 -22.93 -9.54
N LEU A 484 -1.52 -23.44 -8.31
CA LEU A 484 -1.21 -22.64 -7.12
C LEU A 484 0.29 -22.59 -6.86
N THR A 485 0.76 -21.45 -6.40
CA THR A 485 2.15 -21.15 -6.05
C THR A 485 2.21 -20.03 -5.01
N GLY A 486 3.40 -19.74 -4.48
CA GLY A 486 3.61 -18.59 -3.61
C GLY A 486 3.69 -17.23 -4.34
N PRO A 487 3.65 -16.12 -3.57
CA PRO A 487 3.74 -14.75 -4.04
C PRO A 487 4.94 -14.42 -4.93
#